data_AF-A0A943DPF5-F1
#
_entry.id   AF-A0A943DPF5-F1
#
_cell.length_a   1.000
_cell.length_b   1.000
_cell.length_c   1.000
_cell.angle_alpha   90.00
_cell.angle_beta   90.00
_cell.angle_gamma   90.00
#
_symmetry.space_group_name_H-M   'P 1'
#
loop_
_entity.id
_entity.type
_entity.pdbx_description
1 polymer ?
#
loop_
_entity_poly.entity_id
_entity_poly.type
_entity_poly.pdbx_seq_one_letter_code
_entity_poly.pdbx_strand_id
1 'polypeptide(L)'
;MEINCRYCPKNDGTGTCKIKDCPLLPIVQEIEEMQSFLETTASDNPKELIERLTDINVYLARSGKLLADAKAYQDQVTANVYSQHMEFISRVPATVAIKFVSAQSVTANQLVVWLDRINRTLVHAGDNIRTQISFAKQDLALQRKGY
;
A
#
# COMPACT_ATOMS: atom_id res chain seq x y z
N MET A 1 18.96 -1.30 1.95
CA MET A 1 17.98 -1.77 2.95
C MET A 1 17.93 -3.29 2.85
N GLU A 2 18.17 -4.00 3.94
CA GLU A 2 18.03 -5.47 3.98
C GLU A 2 16.56 -5.81 3.76
N ILE A 3 16.27 -6.48 2.64
CA ILE A 3 14.95 -7.04 2.35
C ILE A 3 14.70 -8.09 3.44
N ASN A 4 14.01 -7.67 4.49
CA ASN A 4 13.71 -8.51 5.62
C ASN A 4 12.87 -9.68 5.14
N CYS A 5 13.21 -10.90 5.57
CA CYS A 5 12.50 -12.13 5.21
C CYS A 5 11.02 -12.17 5.66
N ARG A 6 10.51 -11.06 6.20
CA ARG A 6 9.17 -10.88 6.73
C ARG A 6 8.06 -11.14 5.71
N TYR A 7 8.34 -10.92 4.42
CA TYR A 7 7.34 -11.04 3.34
C TYR A 7 7.54 -12.27 2.45
N CYS A 8 8.54 -13.11 2.72
CA CYS A 8 8.85 -14.26 1.88
C CYS A 8 8.61 -15.56 2.64
N PRO A 9 8.04 -16.60 2.00
CA PRO A 9 7.90 -17.90 2.64
C PRO A 9 9.28 -18.43 3.05
N LYS A 10 9.43 -18.83 4.32
CA LYS A 10 10.62 -19.55 4.81
C LYS A 10 10.62 -20.92 4.14
N ASN A 11 11.45 -21.12 3.12
CA ASN A 11 11.24 -22.25 2.22
C ASN A 11 11.85 -23.59 2.64
N ASP A 12 12.70 -23.68 3.67
CA ASP A 12 13.56 -24.88 3.76
C ASP A 12 13.63 -25.53 5.16
N GLY A 13 12.82 -25.10 6.14
CA GLY A 13 12.93 -25.61 7.52
C GLY A 13 14.25 -25.22 8.24
N THR A 14 15.20 -24.59 7.54
CA THR A 14 16.50 -24.13 8.03
C THR A 14 16.52 -22.64 8.43
N GLY A 15 15.39 -21.94 8.31
CA GLY A 15 15.26 -20.53 8.69
C GLY A 15 15.84 -19.50 7.71
N THR A 16 16.44 -19.93 6.60
CA THR A 16 17.00 -19.04 5.57
C THR A 16 15.95 -18.61 4.54
N CYS A 17 15.97 -17.30 4.21
CA CYS A 17 15.04 -16.69 3.27
C CYS A 17 15.46 -16.90 1.82
N LYS A 18 14.59 -17.47 0.97
CA LYS A 18 14.78 -17.43 -0.48
C LYS A 18 14.25 -16.11 -1.03
N ILE A 19 15.04 -15.04 -0.89
CA ILE A 19 14.70 -13.69 -1.36
C ILE A 19 14.48 -13.67 -2.89
N LYS A 20 15.24 -14.46 -3.64
CA LYS A 20 15.17 -14.50 -5.12
C LYS A 20 13.90 -15.13 -5.68
N ASP A 21 13.25 -16.01 -4.92
CA ASP A 21 12.03 -16.72 -5.34
C ASP A 21 10.78 -16.15 -4.66
N CYS A 22 10.87 -14.94 -4.09
CA CYS A 22 9.80 -14.35 -3.32
C CYS A 22 8.79 -13.65 -4.25
N PRO A 23 7.58 -14.20 -4.44
CA PRO A 23 6.61 -13.63 -5.39
C PRO A 23 6.11 -12.25 -4.94
N LEU A 24 6.26 -11.92 -3.66
CA LEU A 24 5.84 -10.65 -3.07
C LEU A 24 6.90 -9.55 -3.17
N LEU A 25 8.14 -9.87 -3.56
CA LEU A 25 9.23 -8.90 -3.57
C LEU A 25 8.98 -7.71 -4.52
N PRO A 26 8.54 -7.91 -5.78
CA PRO A 26 8.27 -6.79 -6.68
C PRO A 26 7.14 -5.89 -6.17
N ILE A 27 6.12 -6.50 -5.55
CA ILE A 27 4.97 -5.77 -4.99
C ILE A 27 5.42 -4.90 -3.82
N VAL A 28 6.24 -5.44 -2.92
CA VAL A 28 6.76 -4.69 -1.76
C VAL A 28 7.64 -3.54 -2.22
N GLN A 29 8.49 -3.73 -3.23
CA GLN A 29 9.31 -2.67 -3.79
C GLN A 29 8.46 -1.53 -4.35
N GLU A 30 7.41 -1.85 -5.12
CA GLU A 30 6.51 -0.82 -5.67
C GLU A 30 5.74 -0.07 -4.57
N ILE A 31 5.34 -0.77 -3.50
CA ILE A 31 4.73 -0.16 -2.32
C ILE A 31 5.70 0.79 -1.61
N GLU A 32 6.96 0.39 -1.42
CA GLU A 32 8.01 1.21 -0.80
C GLU A 32 8.33 2.46 -1.65
N GLU A 33 8.37 2.32 -2.98
CA GLU A 33 8.53 3.46 -3.90
C GLU A 33 7.40 4.47 -3.75
N MET A 34 6.14 4.00 -3.71
CA MET A 34 4.98 4.86 -3.48
C MET A 34 5.01 5.53 -2.10
N GLN A 35 5.42 4.79 -1.07
CA GLN A 35 5.56 5.33 0.29
C GLN A 35 6.61 6.46 0.31
N SER A 36 7.78 6.22 -0.28
CA SER A 36 8.87 7.20 -0.35
C SER A 36 8.45 8.46 -1.12
N PHE A 37 7.72 8.30 -2.23
CA PHE A 37 7.16 9.42 -2.98
C PHE A 37 6.19 10.27 -2.13
N LEU A 38 5.32 9.63 -1.34
CA LEU A 38 4.36 10.32 -0.47
C LEU A 38 5.03 11.01 0.72
N GLU A 39 6.13 10.47 1.23
CA GLU A 39 6.92 11.06 2.32
C GLU A 39 7.80 12.24 1.87
N THR A 40 7.90 12.49 0.56
CA THR A 40 8.61 13.65 0.03
C THR A 40 7.76 14.91 0.13
N THR A 41 8.33 15.98 0.71
CA THR A 41 7.69 17.29 0.81
C THR A 41 7.34 17.84 -0.57
N ALA A 42 6.11 18.34 -0.75
CA ALA A 42 5.68 18.97 -1.99
C ALA A 42 6.34 20.36 -2.14
N SER A 43 6.64 20.73 -3.39
CA SER A 43 7.18 22.05 -3.76
C SER A 43 6.07 23.11 -3.79
N ASP A 44 6.46 24.37 -3.61
CA ASP A 44 5.56 25.52 -3.75
C ASP A 44 5.41 26.00 -5.20
N ASN A 45 6.21 25.44 -6.13
CA ASN A 45 6.16 25.81 -7.55
C ASN A 45 4.93 25.19 -8.25
N PRO A 46 4.04 25.99 -8.85
CA PRO A 46 2.83 25.48 -9.50
C PRO A 46 3.08 24.48 -10.62
N LYS A 47 4.22 24.56 -11.33
CA LYS A 47 4.57 23.60 -12.39
C LYS A 47 4.91 22.23 -11.81
N GLU A 48 5.74 22.20 -10.78
CA GLU A 48 6.12 20.96 -10.07
C GLU A 48 4.90 20.33 -9.37
N LEU A 49 3.95 21.14 -8.89
CA LEU A 49 2.67 20.64 -8.37
C LEU A 49 1.83 19.93 -9.43
N ILE A 50 1.81 20.43 -10.68
CA ILE A 50 1.09 19.78 -11.78
C ILE A 50 1.76 18.45 -12.17
N GLU A 51 3.09 18.44 -12.23
CA GLU A 51 3.86 17.21 -12.49
C GLU A 51 3.61 16.18 -11.40
N ARG A 52 3.73 16.58 -10.13
CA ARG A 52 3.43 15.72 -8.97
C ARG A 52 2.00 15.19 -8.98
N LEU A 53 1.02 16.00 -9.41
CA LEU A 53 -0.37 15.55 -9.55
C LEU A 53 -0.52 14.47 -10.63
N THR A 54 0.27 14.58 -11.71
CA THR A 54 0.30 13.57 -12.78
C THR A 54 0.85 12.24 -12.25
N ASP A 55 1.94 12.29 -11.47
CA ASP A 55 2.52 11.12 -10.83
C ASP A 55 1.55 10.47 -9.83
N ILE A 56 0.85 11.29 -9.02
CA ILE A 56 -0.18 10.81 -8.09
C ILE A 56 -1.27 10.02 -8.83
N ASN A 57 -1.73 10.49 -9.99
CA ASN A 57 -2.75 9.77 -10.75
C ASN A 57 -2.27 8.38 -11.22
N VAL A 58 -0.99 8.28 -11.62
CA VAL A 58 -0.37 7.01 -12.01
C VAL A 58 -0.27 6.07 -10.80
N TYR A 59 0.24 6.57 -9.67
CA TYR A 59 0.33 5.79 -8.44
C TYR A 59 -1.04 5.40 -7.88
N LEU A 60 -2.06 6.22 -8.06
CA LEU A 60 -3.43 5.90 -7.64
C LEU A 60 -3.97 4.70 -8.43
N ALA A 61 -3.75 4.66 -9.74
CA ALA A 61 -4.14 3.52 -10.57
C ALA A 61 -3.35 2.25 -10.21
N ARG A 62 -2.03 2.37 -10.03
CA ARG A 62 -1.15 1.24 -9.65
C ARG A 62 -1.49 0.67 -8.28
N SER A 63 -1.57 1.53 -7.26
CA SER A 63 -1.96 1.13 -5.89
C SER A 63 -3.36 0.49 -5.84
N GLY A 64 -4.31 0.96 -6.65
CA GLY A 64 -5.64 0.36 -6.75
C GLY A 64 -5.60 -1.08 -7.26
N LYS A 65 -4.82 -1.34 -8.31
CA LYS A 65 -4.60 -2.70 -8.82
C LYS A 65 -3.88 -3.59 -7.81
N LEU A 66 -2.82 -3.08 -7.19
CA LEU A 66 -2.06 -3.83 -6.17
C LEU A 66 -2.93 -4.14 -4.95
N LEU A 67 -3.83 -3.24 -4.53
CA LEU A 67 -4.77 -3.50 -3.43
C LEU A 67 -5.75 -4.62 -3.76
N ALA A 68 -6.23 -4.69 -5.01
CA ALA A 68 -7.09 -5.79 -5.46
C ALA A 68 -6.35 -7.12 -5.42
N ASP A 69 -5.11 -7.16 -5.92
CA ASP A 69 -4.27 -8.36 -5.89
C ASP A 69 -3.93 -8.79 -4.45
N ALA A 70 -3.62 -7.83 -3.58
CA ALA A 70 -3.31 -8.10 -2.18
C ALA A 70 -4.52 -8.68 -1.42
N LYS A 71 -5.74 -8.23 -1.74
CA LYS A 71 -6.98 -8.82 -1.20
C LYS A 71 -7.19 -10.24 -1.70
N ALA A 72 -7.00 -10.49 -3.00
CA ALA A 72 -7.08 -11.84 -3.54
C ALA A 72 -6.05 -12.79 -2.91
N TYR A 73 -4.83 -12.31 -2.67
CA TYR A 73 -3.81 -13.06 -1.94
C TYR A 73 -4.20 -13.32 -0.48
N GLN A 74 -4.76 -12.31 0.22
CA GLN A 74 -5.28 -12.46 1.58
C GLN A 74 -6.37 -13.53 1.67
N ASP A 75 -7.29 -13.56 0.70
CA ASP A 75 -8.36 -14.57 0.63
C ASP A 75 -7.77 -15.97 0.42
N GLN A 76 -6.77 -16.11 -0.45
CA GLN A 76 -6.07 -17.38 -0.68
C GLN A 76 -5.34 -17.88 0.57
N VAL A 77 -4.59 -17.00 1.25
CA VAL A 77 -3.91 -17.34 2.50
C VAL A 77 -4.91 -17.74 3.57
N THR A 78 -6.01 -17.00 3.69
CA THR A 78 -7.08 -17.28 4.64
C THR A 78 -7.70 -18.65 4.39
N ALA A 79 -8.05 -18.97 3.13
CA ALA A 79 -8.56 -20.29 2.76
C ALA A 79 -7.58 -21.42 3.08
N ASN A 80 -6.28 -21.21 2.83
CA ASN A 80 -5.23 -22.17 3.18
C ASN A 80 -5.16 -22.41 4.69
N VAL A 81 -5.20 -21.35 5.51
CA VAL A 81 -5.21 -21.46 6.98
C VAL A 81 -6.42 -22.25 7.47
N TYR A 82 -7.61 -21.99 6.91
CA TYR A 82 -8.81 -22.77 7.23
C TYR A 82 -8.63 -24.26 6.90
N SER A 83 -8.07 -24.58 5.73
CA SER A 83 -7.86 -25.97 5.31
C SER A 83 -6.84 -26.70 6.20
N GLN A 84 -5.76 -26.03 6.61
CA GLN A 84 -4.68 -26.64 7.39
C GLN A 84 -5.04 -26.80 8.87
N HIS A 85 -5.88 -25.92 9.41
CA HIS A 85 -6.23 -25.89 10.84
C HIS A 85 -7.72 -26.20 11.10
N MET A 86 -8.39 -26.88 10.18
CA MET A 86 -9.83 -27.19 10.24
C MET A 86 -10.24 -27.89 11.54
N GLU A 87 -9.43 -28.82 12.06
CA GLU A 87 -9.72 -29.53 13.31
C GLU A 87 -9.75 -28.59 14.52
N PHE A 88 -8.80 -27.66 14.61
CA PHE A 88 -8.77 -26.67 15.68
C PHE A 88 -9.91 -25.66 15.53
N ILE A 89 -10.10 -25.14 14.31
CA ILE A 89 -11.09 -24.10 14.00
C ILE A 89 -12.51 -24.59 14.27
N SER A 90 -12.82 -25.86 13.98
CA SER A 90 -14.15 -26.43 14.23
C SER A 90 -14.48 -26.64 15.71
N ARG A 91 -13.49 -26.61 16.60
CA ARG A 91 -13.65 -26.82 18.06
C ARG A 91 -13.69 -25.54 18.88
N VAL A 92 -13.35 -24.39 18.29
CA VAL A 92 -13.30 -23.10 18.99
C VAL A 92 -14.47 -22.20 18.61
N PRO A 93 -14.88 -21.26 19.49
CA PRO A 93 -15.86 -20.25 19.12
C PRO A 93 -15.43 -19.43 17.90
N ALA A 94 -16.39 -18.99 17.08
CA ALA A 94 -16.12 -18.25 15.84
C ALA A 94 -15.21 -17.02 16.05
N THR A 95 -15.36 -16.30 17.16
CA THR A 95 -14.52 -15.14 17.49
C THR A 95 -13.05 -15.49 17.70
N VAL A 96 -12.77 -16.67 18.28
CA VAL A 96 -11.41 -17.19 18.48
C VAL A 96 -10.85 -17.69 17.15
N ALA A 97 -11.65 -18.40 16.35
CA ALA A 97 -11.26 -18.83 15.00
C ALA A 97 -10.83 -17.65 14.12
N ILE A 98 -11.62 -16.59 14.07
CA ILE A 98 -11.31 -15.38 13.28
C ILE A 98 -9.98 -14.75 13.74
N LYS A 99 -9.76 -14.62 15.05
CA LYS A 99 -8.50 -14.09 15.59
C LYS A 99 -7.31 -14.97 15.26
N PHE A 100 -7.47 -16.29 15.35
CA PHE A 100 -6.44 -17.26 15.00
C PHE A 100 -6.07 -17.14 13.52
N VAL A 101 -7.05 -17.14 12.63
CA VAL A 101 -6.84 -17.00 11.19
C VAL A 101 -6.16 -15.68 10.87
N SER A 102 -6.61 -14.57 11.46
CA SER A 102 -5.98 -13.26 11.31
C SER A 102 -4.53 -13.23 11.78
N ALA A 103 -4.21 -13.91 12.88
CA ALA A 103 -2.85 -14.02 13.40
C ALA A 103 -1.93 -14.82 12.44
N GLN A 104 -2.46 -15.85 11.77
CA GLN A 104 -1.70 -16.63 10.79
C GLN A 104 -1.52 -15.89 9.46
N SER A 105 -2.46 -15.02 9.09
CA SER A 105 -2.44 -14.23 7.84
C SER A 105 -1.76 -12.85 7.98
N VAL A 106 -0.88 -12.66 8.98
CA VAL A 106 -0.32 -11.34 9.34
C VAL A 106 0.32 -10.59 8.17
N THR A 107 1.08 -11.27 7.32
CA THR A 107 1.78 -10.67 6.18
C THR A 107 0.80 -10.15 5.13
N ALA A 108 -0.20 -10.96 4.78
CA ALA A 108 -1.23 -10.55 3.82
C ALA A 108 -2.09 -9.39 4.37
N ASN A 109 -2.45 -9.47 5.65
CA ASN A 109 -3.18 -8.39 6.34
C ASN A 109 -2.38 -7.08 6.31
N GLN A 110 -1.08 -7.13 6.58
CA GLN A 110 -0.21 -5.95 6.56
C GLN A 110 -0.16 -5.32 5.16
N LEU A 111 -0.03 -6.12 4.09
CA LEU A 111 0.00 -5.62 2.72
C LEU A 111 -1.30 -4.92 2.33
N VAL A 112 -2.45 -5.52 2.62
CA VAL A 112 -3.77 -4.94 2.34
C VAL A 112 -3.94 -3.61 3.08
N VAL A 113 -3.58 -3.56 4.36
CA VAL A 113 -3.68 -2.33 5.17
C VAL A 113 -2.73 -1.26 4.63
N TRP A 114 -1.50 -1.61 4.26
CA TRP A 114 -0.54 -0.64 3.74
C TRP A 114 -1.02 -0.02 2.43
N LEU A 115 -1.50 -0.85 1.49
CA LEU A 115 -2.05 -0.38 0.22
C LEU A 115 -3.33 0.45 0.39
N ASP A 116 -4.23 0.08 1.31
CA ASP A 116 -5.41 0.88 1.63
C ASP A 116 -5.03 2.28 2.16
N ARG A 117 -3.97 2.35 2.99
CA ARG A 117 -3.45 3.62 3.51
C ARG A 117 -2.80 4.45 2.41
N ILE A 118 -1.95 3.87 1.57
CA ILE A 118 -1.32 4.56 0.43
C ILE A 118 -2.40 5.12 -0.50
N ASN A 119 -3.41 4.32 -0.85
CA ASN A 119 -4.48 4.75 -1.76
C ASN A 119 -5.24 5.96 -1.19
N ARG A 120 -5.62 5.93 0.08
CA ARG A 120 -6.27 7.07 0.74
C ARG A 120 -5.38 8.31 0.78
N THR A 121 -4.10 8.14 1.10
CA THR A 121 -3.15 9.26 1.12
C THR A 121 -3.00 9.87 -0.28
N LEU A 122 -2.93 9.07 -1.35
CA LEU A 122 -2.85 9.57 -2.73
C LEU A 122 -4.10 10.39 -3.12
N VAL A 123 -5.30 9.94 -2.76
CA VAL A 123 -6.54 10.69 -2.99
C VAL A 123 -6.48 12.06 -2.31
N HIS A 124 -6.19 12.09 -1.00
CA HIS A 124 -6.12 13.34 -0.25
C HIS A 124 -4.98 14.25 -0.71
N ALA A 125 -3.81 13.70 -1.04
CA ALA A 125 -2.70 14.46 -1.59
C ALA A 125 -3.07 15.11 -2.93
N GLY A 126 -3.76 14.38 -3.81
CA GLY A 126 -4.25 14.91 -5.09
C GLY A 126 -5.23 16.07 -4.91
N ASP A 127 -6.17 15.97 -3.96
CA ASP A 127 -7.12 17.05 -3.66
C ASP A 127 -6.44 18.29 -3.04
N ASN A 128 -5.46 18.08 -2.15
CA ASN A 128 -4.67 19.16 -1.58
C ASN A 128 -3.88 19.91 -2.65
N ILE A 129 -3.20 19.19 -3.55
CA ILE A 129 -2.43 19.78 -4.64
C ILE A 129 -3.34 20.55 -5.61
N ARG A 130 -4.54 20.01 -5.93
CA ARG A 130 -5.52 20.72 -6.76
C ARG A 130 -5.94 22.05 -6.12
N THR A 131 -6.07 22.09 -4.80
CA THR A 131 -6.38 23.30 -4.03
C THR A 131 -5.22 24.30 -4.08
N GLN A 132 -3.98 23.84 -3.86
CA GLN A 132 -2.77 24.69 -3.95
C GLN A 132 -2.59 25.29 -5.35
N ILE A 133 -2.79 24.50 -6.41
CA ILE A 133 -2.73 24.99 -7.80
C ILE A 133 -3.81 26.07 -8.03
N SER A 134 -5.01 25.88 -7.48
CA SER A 134 -6.10 26.85 -7.62
C SER A 134 -5.78 28.17 -6.91
N PHE A 135 -5.22 28.09 -5.70
CA PHE A 135 -4.73 29.25 -4.96
C PHE A 135 -3.63 29.99 -5.74
N ALA A 136 -2.60 29.28 -6.23
CA ALA A 136 -1.52 29.89 -7.00
C ALA A 136 -2.00 30.57 -8.28
N LYS A 137 -2.99 29.99 -8.98
CA LYS A 137 -3.61 30.61 -10.16
C LYS A 137 -4.34 31.91 -9.81
N GLN A 138 -5.03 31.96 -8.67
CA GLN A 138 -5.72 33.15 -8.19
C GLN A 138 -4.72 34.24 -7.79
N ASP A 139 -3.67 33.89 -7.05
CA ASP A 139 -2.63 34.82 -6.61
C ASP A 139 -1.92 35.47 -7.81
N LEU A 140 -1.52 34.68 -8.80
CA LEU A 140 -0.97 35.17 -10.08
C LEU A 140 -1.94 36.12 -10.82
N ALA A 141 -3.25 35.87 -10.74
CA ALA A 141 -4.25 36.71 -11.38
C ALA A 141 -4.45 38.05 -10.62
N LEU A 142 -4.33 38.06 -9.30
CA LEU A 142 -4.39 39.26 -8.46
C LEU A 142 -3.17 40.15 -8.67
N GLN A 143 -1.96 39.56 -8.66
CA GLN A 143 -0.71 40.28 -8.93
C GLN A 143 -0.72 40.97 -10.31
N ARG A 144 -1.28 40.32 -11.33
CA ARG A 144 -1.46 40.91 -12.67
C ARG A 144 -2.42 42.10 -12.69
N LYS A 145 -3.34 42.19 -11.74
CA LYS A 145 -4.31 43.28 -11.61
C LYS A 145 -3.80 44.46 -10.76
N GLY A 146 -2.61 44.35 -10.19
CA GLY A 146 -1.93 45.47 -9.50
C GLY A 146 -2.53 45.86 -8.15
N TYR A 147 -3.21 44.93 -7.47
CA TYR A 147 -3.62 45.08 -6.06
C TYR A 147 -2.51 44.61 -5.12
#